data_AF-A0A2I0LGK7-F1
#
_entry.id   AF-A0A2I0LGK7-F1
#
_cell.length_a   1.000
_cell.length_b   1.000
_cell.length_c   1.000
_cell.angle_alpha   90.00
_cell.angle_beta   90.00
_cell.angle_gamma   90.00
#
_symmetry.space_group_name_H-M   'P 1'
#
loop_
_entity.id
_entity.type
_entity.pdbx_description
1 polymer ?
#
loop_
_entity_poly.entity_id
_entity_poly.type
_entity_poly.pdbx_seq_one_letter_code
_entity_poly.pdbx_strand_id
1 'polypeptide(L)' 'MECKLGEVDRARAIYTYCAQICDPRITGTFWQTWKEFEIRHGNEDTIRELLRIKRSVQATYNTQVNFMASQMLRAHASGA' A
#
# COMPACT_ATOMS: atom_id res chain seq x y z
N MET A 1 -26.60 6.11 15.66
CA MET A 1 -25.67 6.67 14.66
C MET A 1 -24.25 6.14 14.86
N GLU A 2 -23.86 5.85 16.11
CA GLU A 2 -22.54 5.33 16.52
C GLU A 2 -22.14 3.95 15.94
N CYS A 3 -23.08 3.02 15.72
CA CYS A 3 -22.74 1.65 15.30
C CYS A 3 -22.08 1.57 13.92
N LYS A 4 -22.46 2.44 12.97
CA LYS A 4 -21.85 2.45 11.62
C LYS A 4 -20.44 3.04 11.60
N LEU A 5 -20.12 3.96 12.51
CA LEU A 5 -18.82 4.64 12.52
C LEU A 5 -17.70 3.66 12.89
N GLY A 6 -17.91 2.84 13.93
CA GLY A 6 -16.93 1.85 14.38
C GLY A 6 -16.62 0.77 13.33
N GLU A 7 -17.59 0.43 12.46
CA GLU A 7 -17.36 -0.52 11.36
C GLU A 7 -16.48 0.08 10.25
N VAL A 8 -16.64 1.37 9.95
CA VAL A 8 -15.85 2.08 8.95
C VAL A 8 -14.40 2.23 9.41
N ASP A 9 -14.17 2.61 10.66
CA ASP A 9 -12.81 2.74 11.21
C ASP A 9 -12.09 1.39 11.30
N ARG A 10 -12.82 0.33 11.68
CA ARG A 10 -12.28 -1.04 11.66
C ARG A 10 -11.90 -1.47 10.24
N ALA A 11 -12.76 -1.22 9.25
CA ALA A 11 -12.45 -1.54 7.85
C ALA A 11 -11.21 -0.78 7.37
N ARG A 12 -11.08 0.50 7.72
CA ARG A 12 -9.91 1.32 7.36
C ARG A 12 -8.61 0.83 8.00
N ALA A 13 -8.66 0.35 9.25
CA ALA A 13 -7.52 -0.28 9.90
C ALA A 13 -7.07 -1.55 9.16
N ILE A 14 -8.02 -2.38 8.73
CA ILE A 14 -7.74 -3.59 7.93
C ILE A 14 -7.10 -3.22 6.59
N TYR A 15 -7.65 -2.25 5.87
CA TYR A 15 -7.06 -1.79 4.61
C TYR A 15 -5.62 -1.28 4.79
N THR A 16 -5.38 -0.49 5.84
CA THR A 16 -4.03 0.02 6.15
C THR A 16 -3.05 -1.11 6.45
N TYR A 17 -3.49 -2.15 7.16
CA TYR A 17 -2.67 -3.33 7.42
C TYR A 17 -2.36 -4.11 6.14
N CYS A 18 -3.39 -4.42 5.34
CA CYS A 18 -3.23 -5.13 4.07
C CYS A 18 -2.32 -4.36 3.09
N ALA A 19 -2.33 -3.04 3.13
CA ALA A 19 -1.47 -2.20 2.29
C ALA A 19 0.04 -2.48 2.46
N GLN A 20 0.47 -2.99 3.63
CA GLN A 20 1.87 -3.32 3.90
C GLN A 20 2.39 -4.51 3.07
N ILE A 21 1.48 -5.35 2.57
CA ILE A 21 1.81 -6.57 1.82
C ILE A 21 1.28 -6.55 0.37
N CYS A 22 0.50 -5.53 0.02
CA CYS A 22 -0.10 -5.37 -1.31
C CYS A 22 0.72 -4.41 -2.18
N ASP A 23 1.61 -4.96 -3.02
CA ASP A 23 2.41 -4.16 -3.97
C ASP A 23 1.51 -3.44 -5.01
N PRO A 24 1.48 -2.10 -5.01
CA PRO A 24 0.67 -1.30 -5.95
C PRO A 24 0.89 -1.60 -7.43
N ARG A 25 2.01 -2.21 -7.81
CA ARG A 25 2.35 -2.55 -9.19
C ARG A 25 1.58 -3.76 -9.71
N ILE A 26 1.17 -4.67 -8.82
CA ILE A 26 0.51 -5.94 -9.18
C ILE A 26 -0.87 -6.07 -8.54
N THR A 27 -1.13 -5.41 -7.42
CA THR A 27 -2.42 -5.48 -6.70
C THR A 27 -3.33 -4.29 -7.01
N GLY A 28 -3.51 -3.94 -8.29
CA GLY A 28 -4.30 -2.78 -8.72
C GLY A 28 -5.74 -2.79 -8.18
N THR A 29 -6.38 -3.96 -8.18
CA THR A 29 -7.76 -4.15 -7.69
C THR A 29 -7.92 -3.74 -6.23
N PHE A 30 -6.98 -4.12 -5.35
CA PHE A 30 -7.02 -3.76 -3.93
C PHE A 30 -7.08 -2.25 -3.72
N TRP A 31 -6.18 -1.51 -4.38
CA TRP A 31 -6.10 -0.06 -4.26
C TRP A 31 -7.32 0.64 -4.85
N GLN A 32 -7.92 0.07 -5.90
CA GLN A 32 -9.16 0.58 -6.48
C GLN A 32 -10.36 0.34 -5.54
N THR A 33 -10.49 -0.85 -4.96
CA THR A 33 -11.54 -1.17 -3.99
C THR A 33 -11.43 -0.29 -2.74
N TRP A 34 -10.22 -0.06 -2.23
CA TRP A 34 -10.03 0.84 -1.09
C TRP A 34 -10.38 2.29 -1.46
N LYS A 35 -10.00 2.76 -2.66
CA LYS A 35 -10.41 4.09 -3.14
C LYS A 35 -11.93 4.24 -3.20
N GLU A 36 -12.64 3.24 -3.71
CA GLU A 36 -14.11 3.24 -3.72
C GLU A 36 -14.72 3.24 -2.32
N PHE A 37 -14.10 2.51 -1.39
CA PHE A 37 -14.50 2.54 0.03
C PHE A 37 -14.38 3.96 0.61
N GLU A 38 -13.27 4.66 0.37
CA GLU A 38 -13.09 6.03 0.87
C GLU A 38 -14.00 7.04 0.16
N ILE A 39 -14.36 6.84 -1.11
CA ILE A 39 -15.37 7.67 -1.79
C ILE A 39 -16.76 7.51 -1.15
N ARG A 40 -17.13 6.29 -0.73
CA ARG A 40 -18.47 5.99 -0.19
C ARG A 40 -18.61 6.32 1.30
N HIS A 41 -17.53 6.19 2.07
CA HIS A 41 -17.57 6.23 3.54
C HIS A 41 -16.59 7.24 4.17
N GLY A 42 -15.69 7.80 3.37
CA GLY A 42 -14.66 8.73 3.81
C GLY A 42 -14.90 10.14 3.30
N ASN A 43 -13.81 10.89 3.19
CA ASN A 43 -13.78 12.27 2.72
C ASN A 43 -12.47 12.54 1.96
N GLU A 44 -12.25 13.79 1.58
CA GLU A 44 -11.05 14.17 0.82
C GLU A 44 -9.75 13.84 1.58
N ASP A 45 -9.72 14.03 2.89
CA ASP A 45 -8.55 13.74 3.72
C ASP A 45 -8.24 12.24 3.78
N THR A 46 -9.26 11.39 3.91
CA THR A 46 -9.03 9.93 3.91
C THR A 46 -8.58 9.41 2.56
N ILE A 47 -9.07 10.00 1.45
CA ILE A 47 -8.58 9.70 0.10
C ILE A 47 -7.13 10.18 -0.07
N ARG A 48 -6.79 11.37 0.43
CA ARG A 48 -5.42 11.91 0.41
C ARG A 48 -4.47 10.99 1.17
N GLU A 49 -4.91 10.47 2.31
CA GLU A 49 -4.15 9.51 3.12
C GLU A 49 -3.93 8.19 2.39
N LEU A 50 -4.97 7.62 1.77
CA LEU A 50 -4.85 6.44 0.91
C LEU A 50 -3.78 6.63 -0.18
N LEU A 51 -3.80 7.77 -0.87
CA LEU A 51 -2.82 8.07 -1.92
C LEU A 51 -1.40 8.22 -1.36
N ARG A 52 -1.25 8.77 -0.14
CA ARG A 52 0.02 8.87 0.55
C ARG A 52 0.58 7.49 0.88
N ILE A 53 -0.24 6.61 1.47
CA ILE A 53 0.14 5.23 1.80
C ILE A 53 0.53 4.48 0.52
N LYS A 54 -0.28 4.59 -0.55
CA LYS A 54 0.03 3.96 -1.85
C LYS A 54 1.41 4.35 -2.38
N ARG A 55 1.74 5.65 -2.37
CA ARG A 55 3.06 6.15 -2.80
C ARG A 55 4.19 5.64 -1.92
N SER A 56 3.98 5.64 -0.60
CA SER A 56 4.98 5.12 0.35
C SER A 56 5.27 3.64 0.11
N VAL A 57 4.23 2.81 -0.01
CA VAL A 57 4.38 1.37 -0.27
C VAL A 57 5.08 1.14 -1.61
N GLN A 58 4.69 1.87 -2.66
CA GLN A 58 5.35 1.76 -3.96
C GLN A 58 6.84 2.08 -3.89
N ALA A 59 7.22 3.12 -3.14
CA ALA A 59 8.62 3.46 -2.91
C ALA A 59 9.37 2.35 -2.14
N THR A 60 8.75 1.75 -1.11
CA THR A 60 9.35 0.64 -0.36
C THR A 60 9.65 -0.57 -1.25
N TYR A 61 8.69 -0.99 -2.09
CA TYR A 61 8.90 -2.11 -3.01
C TYR A 61 9.94 -1.80 -4.08
N ASN A 62 9.97 -0.58 -4.62
CA ASN A 62 11.01 -0.18 -5.57
C ASN A 62 12.41 -0.20 -4.94
N THR A 63 12.56 0.28 -3.70
CA THR A 63 13.83 0.25 -2.97
C THR A 63 14.27 -1.17 -2.63
N GLN A 64 13.35 -2.05 -2.19
CA GLN A 64 13.66 -3.45 -1.92
C GLN A 64 14.15 -4.17 -3.19
N VAL A 65 13.48 -3.97 -4.32
CA VAL A 65 13.90 -4.53 -5.61
C VAL A 65 15.29 -4.01 -6.01
N ASN A 66 15.54 -2.70 -5.86
CA ASN A 66 16.85 -2.11 -6.18
C ASN A 66 17.97 -2.64 -5.28
N PHE A 67 17.71 -2.83 -3.98
CA PHE A 67 18.67 -3.39 -3.04
C PHE A 67 18.99 -4.86 -3.36
N MET A 68 17.97 -5.68 -3.62
CA MET A 68 18.15 -7.08 -4.03
C MET A 68 18.93 -7.21 -5.35
N ALA A 69 18.61 -6.37 -6.34
CA ALA A 69 19.34 -6.34 -7.61
C ALA A 69 20.81 -5.95 -7.41
N SER A 70 21.07 -4.95 -6.57
CA SER A 70 22.44 -4.51 -6.25
C SER A 70 23.24 -5.59 -5.51
N GLN A 71 22.61 -6.32 -4.58
CA GLN A 71 23.23 -7.46 -3.89
C GLN A 71 23.53 -8.62 -4.85
N MET A 72 22.60 -8.97 -5.74
CA MET A 72 22.81 -10.02 -6.75
C MET A 72 23.93 -9.68 -7.74
N LEU A 73 24.00 -8.43 -8.20
CA LEU A 73 25.08 -7.95 -9.07
C LEU A 73 26.44 -8.02 -8.36
N ARG A 74 26.51 -7.65 -7.08
CA ARG A 74 27.75 -7.77 -6.29
C ARG A 74 28.16 -9.23 -6.09
N ALA A 75 27.21 -10.13 -5.82
CA ALA A 75 27.49 -11.56 -5.65
C ALA A 75 28.03 -12.20 -6.95
N HIS A 76 27.49 -11.82 -8.11
CA HIS A 76 28.02 -12.24 -9.42
C HIS A 76 29.41 -11.67 -9.71
N ALA A 77 29.69 -10.42 -9.33
CA ALA A 77 30.99 -9.79 -9.55
C ALA A 77 32.11 -10.34 -8.63
N SER A 78 31.75 -10.88 -7.46
CA SER A 78 32.70 -11.51 -6.53
C SER A 78 33.00 -12.98 -6.82
N GLY A 79 32.35 -13.57 -7.83
CA GLY A 79 32.51 -14.98 -8.22
C GLY A 79 33.34 -15.21 -9.48
N ALA A 80 34.00 -14.18 -10.03
CA ALA A 80 34.87 -14.23 -11.20
C ALA A 80 36.34 -13.96 -10.84
#